data_AF-A0A0H4A5M9-F1
#
_entry.id   AF-A0A0H4A5M9-F1
#
_cell.length_a   1.000
_cell.length_b   1.000
_cell.length_c   1.000
_cell.angle_alpha   90.00
_cell.angle_beta   90.00
_cell.angle_gamma   90.00
#
_symmetry.space_group_name_H-M   'P 1'
#
loop_
_entity.id
_entity.type
_entity.pdbx_description
1 polymer ?
#
loop_
_entity_poly.entity_id
_entity_poly.type
_entity_poly.pdbx_seq_one_letter_code
_entity_poly.pdbx_strand_id
1 'polypeptide(L)'
;RLSPGPELTGFDFSAEMLREARRKFQELQKKHNLPDIGFEEGDAGDMPYDDGYFDAMGITFGLRNLVYENSRAGLHLSEMNRVLKPGGR
;
A
#
# COMPACT_ATOMS: atom_id res chain seq x y z
N ARG A 1 12.74 21.34 -14.39
CA ARG A 1 11.47 20.55 -14.46
C ARG A 1 11.27 19.97 -13.08
N LEU A 2 10.20 20.32 -12.38
CA LEU A 2 9.80 19.59 -11.17
C LEU A 2 9.45 18.17 -11.62
N SER A 3 10.03 17.16 -11.00
CA SER A 3 9.63 15.78 -11.21
C SER A 3 8.13 15.65 -10.93
N PRO A 4 7.37 14.82 -11.67
CA PRO A 4 6.00 14.49 -11.28
C PRO A 4 6.00 14.00 -9.83
N GLY A 5 4.92 14.31 -9.10
CA GLY A 5 4.76 13.88 -7.71
C GLY A 5 4.84 12.36 -7.56
N PRO A 6 4.93 11.84 -6.32
CA PRO A 6 4.99 10.41 -6.09
C PRO A 6 3.75 9.71 -6.65
N GLU A 7 3.94 8.56 -7.27
CA GLU A 7 2.87 7.60 -7.53
C GLU A 7 2.51 6.90 -6.22
N LEU A 8 1.21 6.79 -5.92
CA LEU A 8 0.71 6.26 -4.66
C LEU A 8 -0.28 5.13 -4.94
N THR A 9 -0.09 4.00 -4.25
CA THR A 9 -1.00 2.86 -4.27
C THR A 9 -1.45 2.53 -2.85
N GLY A 10 -2.77 2.47 -2.64
CA GLY A 10 -3.37 1.89 -1.45
C GLY A 10 -3.68 0.41 -1.69
N PHE A 11 -3.20 -0.47 -0.81
CA PHE A 11 -3.35 -1.91 -0.95
C PHE A 11 -3.99 -2.50 0.31
N ASP A 12 -5.07 -3.27 0.16
CA ASP A 12 -5.77 -3.90 1.28
C ASP A 12 -6.50 -5.17 0.81
N PHE A 13 -6.59 -6.20 1.65
CA PHE A 13 -7.33 -7.42 1.31
C PHE A 13 -8.86 -7.20 1.37
N SER A 14 -9.32 -6.12 2.00
CA SER A 14 -10.73 -5.82 2.18
C SER A 14 -11.24 -4.88 1.08
N ALA A 15 -12.02 -5.45 0.15
CA ALA A 15 -12.75 -4.68 -0.85
C ALA A 15 -13.61 -3.55 -0.25
N GLU A 16 -14.21 -3.78 0.93
CA GLU A 16 -14.99 -2.77 1.64
C GLU A 16 -14.15 -1.60 2.14
N MET A 17 -12.96 -1.87 2.69
CA MET A 17 -12.04 -0.82 3.11
C MET A 17 -11.54 0.00 1.91
N LEU A 18 -11.25 -0.65 0.78
CA LEU A 18 -10.86 0.05 -0.45
C LEU A 18 -11.99 0.92 -1.00
N ARG A 19 -13.24 0.45 -0.94
CA ARG A 19 -14.42 1.24 -1.32
C ARG A 19 -14.52 2.52 -0.50
N GLU A 20 -14.38 2.40 0.82
CA GLU A 20 -14.39 3.56 1.72
C GLU A 20 -13.19 4.48 1.51
N ALA A 21 -12.01 3.94 1.24
CA ALA A 21 -10.82 4.72 0.95
C ALA A 21 -10.98 5.53 -0.35
N ARG A 22 -11.48 4.91 -1.42
CA ARG A 22 -11.82 5.59 -2.68
C ARG A 22 -12.82 6.71 -2.46
N ARG A 23 -13.92 6.44 -1.73
CA ARG A 23 -14.95 7.44 -1.43
C ARG A 23 -14.37 8.64 -0.69
N LYS A 24 -13.58 8.40 0.37
CA LYS A 24 -12.93 9.47 1.15
C LYS A 24 -11.95 10.27 0.30
N PHE A 25 -11.18 9.60 -0.57
CA PHE A 25 -10.22 10.27 -1.45
C PHE A 25 -10.91 11.15 -2.50
N GLN A 26 -12.01 10.68 -3.10
CA GLN A 26 -12.83 11.48 -4.01
C GLN A 26 -13.36 12.76 -3.35
N GLU A 27 -13.79 12.68 -2.09
CA GLU A 27 -14.22 13.87 -1.34
C GLU A 27 -13.07 14.85 -1.05
N LEU A 28 -11.83 14.36 -0.88
CA LEU A 28 -10.64 15.20 -0.75
C LEU A 28 -10.26 15.85 -2.09
N GLN A 29 -10.31 15.10 -3.19
CA GLN A 29 -10.05 15.62 -4.54
C GLN A 29 -11.02 16.73 -4.95
N LYS A 30 -12.28 16.69 -4.50
CA LYS A 30 -13.23 17.79 -4.72
C LYS A 30 -12.80 19.11 -4.06
N LYS A 31 -12.01 19.03 -2.99
CA LYS A 31 -11.58 20.18 -2.16
C LYS A 31 -10.16 20.63 -2.48
N HIS A 32 -9.35 19.75 -3.07
CA HIS A 32 -7.92 19.93 -3.28
C HIS A 32 -7.51 19.38 -4.65
N ASN A 33 -6.59 20.03 -5.34
CA ASN A 33 -6.04 19.54 -6.60
C ASN A 33 -5.01 18.42 -6.35
N LEU A 34 -5.50 17.23 -6.01
CA LEU A 34 -4.68 16.04 -5.73
C LEU A 34 -4.60 15.14 -6.97
N PRO A 35 -3.42 14.54 -7.26
CA PRO A 35 -3.30 13.54 -8.31
C PRO A 35 -4.13 12.29 -7.97
N ASP A 36 -4.41 11.47 -8.97
CA ASP A 36 -5.04 10.17 -8.74
C ASP A 36 -4.10 9.24 -7.96
N ILE A 37 -4.70 8.33 -7.19
CA ILE A 37 -4.00 7.26 -6.48
C ILE A 37 -4.62 5.92 -6.85
N GLY A 38 -3.76 4.90 -6.96
CA GLY A 38 -4.19 3.52 -7.14
C GLY A 38 -4.81 2.97 -5.86
N PHE A 39 -5.81 2.12 -6.00
CA PHE A 39 -6.32 1.29 -4.91
C PHE A 39 -6.46 -0.13 -5.44
N GLU A 40 -5.85 -1.08 -4.76
CA GLU A 40 -5.69 -2.45 -5.24
C GLU A 40 -6.04 -3.44 -4.12
N GLU A 41 -6.77 -4.49 -4.48
CA GLU A 41 -7.16 -5.55 -3.56
C GLU A 41 -6.15 -6.70 -3.63
N GLY A 42 -5.67 -7.18 -2.48
CA GLY A 42 -4.82 -8.36 -2.44
C GLY A 42 -4.27 -8.70 -1.06
N ASP A 43 -3.51 -9.80 -1.00
CA ASP A 43 -2.86 -10.30 0.21
C ASP A 43 -1.47 -9.67 0.37
N ALA A 44 -1.15 -9.14 1.54
CA ALA A 44 0.16 -8.56 1.84
C ALA A 44 1.31 -9.59 1.81
N GLY A 45 1.00 -10.89 1.73
CA GLY A 45 1.96 -11.98 1.55
C GLY A 45 2.17 -12.45 0.13
N ASP A 46 1.45 -11.88 -0.84
CA ASP A 46 1.53 -12.23 -2.26
C ASP A 46 1.19 -11.00 -3.12
N MET A 47 2.08 -10.00 -3.09
CA MET A 47 1.86 -8.74 -3.78
C MET A 47 2.25 -8.84 -5.26
N PRO A 48 1.42 -8.37 -6.21
CA PRO A 48 1.63 -8.53 -7.64
C PRO A 48 2.65 -7.52 -8.21
N TYR A 49 3.75 -7.30 -7.48
CA TYR A 49 4.81 -6.37 -7.87
C TYR A 49 6.15 -7.09 -7.94
N ASP A 50 7.04 -6.59 -8.80
CA ASP A 50 8.40 -7.10 -8.91
C ASP A 50 9.22 -6.81 -7.64
N ASP A 51 10.37 -7.48 -7.51
CA ASP A 51 11.33 -7.21 -6.45
C ASP A 51 11.84 -5.77 -6.56
N GLY A 52 11.87 -5.05 -5.43
CA GLY A 52 12.32 -3.66 -5.42
C GLY A 52 11.43 -2.70 -6.22
N TYR A 53 10.11 -2.91 -6.23
CA TYR A 53 9.18 -2.04 -6.93
C TYR A 53 9.01 -0.66 -6.26
N PHE A 54 8.80 -0.63 -4.94
CA PHE A 54 8.50 0.60 -4.19
C PHE A 54 9.75 1.25 -3.59
N ASP A 55 9.81 2.57 -3.67
CA ASP A 55 10.81 3.38 -2.95
C ASP A 55 10.51 3.49 -1.44
N ALA A 56 9.23 3.44 -1.08
CA ALA A 56 8.79 3.47 0.31
C ALA A 56 7.46 2.73 0.51
N MET A 57 7.27 2.14 1.69
CA MET A 57 6.04 1.47 2.09
C MET A 57 5.62 1.92 3.50
N GLY A 58 4.35 2.29 3.64
CA GLY A 58 3.76 2.65 4.92
C GLY A 58 2.68 1.65 5.33
N ILE A 59 2.85 1.04 6.50
CA ILE A 59 1.75 0.34 7.17
C ILE A 59 1.49 1.02 8.51
N THR A 60 0.26 1.43 8.73
CA THR A 60 -0.12 2.11 9.98
C THR A 60 -0.68 1.08 10.95
N PHE A 61 -1.99 1.02 11.10
CA PHE A 61 -2.68 0.15 12.04
C PHE A 61 -2.75 -1.32 11.57
N GLY A 62 -2.41 -1.61 10.31
CA GLY A 62 -2.51 -2.94 9.74
C GLY A 62 -1.44 -3.93 10.23
N LEU A 63 -0.26 -3.45 10.68
CA LEU A 63 0.88 -4.33 10.93
C LEU A 63 0.59 -5.40 11.98
N ARG A 64 -0.11 -5.03 13.06
CA ARG A 64 -0.51 -5.96 14.12
C ARG A 64 -1.34 -7.14 13.57
N ASN A 65 -2.18 -6.91 12.56
CA ASN A 65 -3.02 -7.95 11.97
C ASN A 65 -2.18 -8.94 11.15
N LEU A 66 -1.03 -8.49 10.64
CA LEU A 66 -0.11 -9.33 9.87
C LEU A 66 0.83 -10.14 10.75
N VAL A 67 1.15 -9.66 11.96
CA VAL A 67 2.21 -10.26 12.81
C VAL A 67 1.73 -10.91 14.11
N TYR A 68 0.65 -10.41 14.74
CA TYR A 68 0.20 -10.92 16.04
C TYR A 68 -0.60 -12.21 15.87
N GLU A 69 -0.14 -13.30 16.51
CA GLU A 69 -0.76 -14.63 16.46
C GLU A 69 -1.04 -15.14 15.03
N ASN A 70 -0.24 -14.69 14.06
CA ASN A 70 -0.41 -15.02 12.65
C ASN A 70 0.72 -15.95 12.17
N SER A 71 0.38 -17.18 11.79
CA SER A 71 1.34 -18.16 11.28
C SER A 71 2.01 -17.75 9.96
N ARG A 72 1.40 -16.81 9.21
CA ARG A 72 1.93 -16.24 7.96
C ARG A 72 2.75 -14.96 8.18
N ALA A 73 3.00 -14.55 9.42
CA ALA A 73 3.73 -13.32 9.72
C ALA A 73 5.08 -13.21 9.00
N GLY A 74 5.85 -14.30 8.96
CA GLY A 74 7.13 -14.34 8.25
C GLY A 74 6.99 -14.13 6.74
N LEU A 75 5.94 -14.67 6.13
CA LEU A 75 5.62 -14.47 4.72
C LEU A 75 5.27 -13.00 4.45
N HIS A 76 4.36 -12.42 5.23
CA HIS A 76 3.96 -11.01 5.07
C HIS A 76 5.17 -10.06 5.19
N LEU A 77 6.01 -10.25 6.23
CA LEU A 77 7.20 -9.41 6.42
C LEU A 77 8.24 -9.61 5.31
N SER A 78 8.44 -10.85 4.85
CA SER A 78 9.33 -11.14 3.73
C SER A 78 8.84 -10.48 2.45
N GLU A 79 7.54 -10.52 2.19
CA GLU A 79 6.93 -9.96 0.99
C GLU A 79 6.99 -8.43 0.99
N MET A 80 6.68 -7.80 2.13
CA MET A 80 6.86 -6.35 2.31
C MET A 80 8.31 -5.91 2.06
N ASN A 81 9.29 -6.71 2.51
CA ASN A 81 10.70 -6.42 2.24
C ASN A 81 11.10 -6.68 0.78
N ARG A 82 10.53 -7.72 0.13
CA ARG A 82 10.81 -8.07 -1.27
C ARG A 82 10.45 -6.94 -2.21
N VAL A 83 9.28 -6.32 -2.03
CA VAL A 83 8.80 -5.25 -2.91
C VAL A 83 9.45 -3.89 -2.63
N LEU A 84 10.23 -3.74 -1.54
CA LEU A 84 10.99 -2.53 -1.26
C LEU A 84 12.33 -2.54 -2.00
N LYS A 85 12.68 -1.41 -2.63
CA LYS A 85 14.00 -1.21 -3.24
C LYS A 85 15.11 -1.37 -2.19
N PRO A 86 16.33 -1.77 -2.59
CA PRO A 86 17.48 -1.68 -1.71
C PRO A 86 17.65 -0.25 -1.16
N GLY A 87 17.54 -0.08 0.17
CA GLY A 87 17.57 1.22 0.82
C GLY A 87 16.24 2.00 0.82
N GLY A 88 15.16 1.39 0.33
CA GLY A 88 13.79 1.85 0.50
C GLY A 88 13.37 1.90 1.98
N ARG A 89 12.32 2.65 2.27
CA ARG A 89 11.88 2.96 3.64
C ARG A 89 10.52 2.38 4.01
#